data_AF-A0A956CNB7-F1
#
_entry.id   AF-A0A956CNB7-F1
#
_cell.length_a   1.000
_cell.length_b   1.000
_cell.length_c   1.000
_cell.angle_alpha   90.00
_cell.angle_beta   90.00
_cell.angle_gamma   90.00
#
_symmetry.space_group_name_H-M   'P 1'
#
loop_
_entity.id
_entity.type
_entity.pdbx_description
1 polymer ?
#
loop_
_entity_poly.entity_id
_entity_poly.type
_entity_poly.pdbx_seq_one_letter_code
_entity_poly.pdbx_strand_id
1 'polypeptide(L)'
;MTPTAEQEEIATERIAQLRVHRHAPLAVALWFGVAGVAIVANHAPALAWIFGNVPEDLAMRLAITLAGSFAVTSASIRFLGARARISRALHVVDGFVQFSTLALLIYISGSARSLIWLVLIGKAYLWTPPFPHERPWKLMQLVFAHGALGAAFLLQGQYGDAMFDGLAFAAAYLGHAMTIRMSNAMLQSHVEHQLLERRLRAAHRSAERDRVARQLHDGVAADMTALVLQLRLAAMRDDGAVLARIEALVARTQRALGSLRAVVWSLRGGSDSLRELLKLVEAKCTSVHAGLLFKNDVPRDVDARRISSSDALATVTAADMLLRNVPTPSATPITVRVSMDGNALTLDVVTAANQNSIRVSLDREPRAAALEAQVS
;
A
#
# COMPACT_ATOMS: atom_id res chain seq x y z
N MET A 1 -9.40 5.57 -15.19
CA MET A 1 -8.99 4.15 -15.05
C MET A 1 -10.00 3.46 -14.19
N THR A 2 -10.81 2.59 -14.78
CA THR A 2 -11.67 1.68 -14.04
C THR A 2 -10.78 0.70 -13.27
N PRO A 3 -11.06 0.44 -11.99
CA PRO A 3 -10.38 -0.63 -11.25
C PRO A 3 -10.53 -1.94 -12.04
N THR A 4 -9.47 -2.75 -12.06
CA THR A 4 -9.57 -4.08 -12.70
C THR A 4 -10.59 -4.92 -11.93
N ALA A 5 -11.27 -5.86 -12.59
CA ALA A 5 -12.27 -6.73 -11.94
C ALA A 5 -11.72 -7.41 -10.67
N GLU A 6 -10.43 -7.77 -10.68
CA GLU A 6 -9.70 -8.30 -9.53
C GLU A 6 -9.57 -7.29 -8.37
N GLN A 7 -9.41 -6.00 -8.66
CA GLN A 7 -9.40 -4.95 -7.64
C GLN A 7 -10.78 -4.69 -7.05
N GLU A 8 -11.85 -4.81 -7.85
CA GLU A 8 -13.23 -4.73 -7.36
C GLU A 8 -13.58 -5.94 -6.50
N GLU A 9 -13.19 -7.15 -6.89
CA GLU A 9 -13.43 -8.36 -6.11
C GLU A 9 -12.70 -8.32 -4.75
N ILE A 10 -11.42 -7.94 -4.74
CA ILE A 10 -10.63 -7.76 -3.50
C ILE A 10 -11.21 -6.65 -2.63
N ALA A 11 -11.70 -5.55 -3.21
CA ALA A 11 -12.34 -4.49 -2.46
C ALA A 11 -13.67 -4.96 -1.85
N THR A 12 -14.46 -5.72 -2.59
CA THR A 12 -15.76 -6.24 -2.16
C THR A 12 -15.60 -7.29 -1.06
N GLU A 13 -14.62 -8.18 -1.20
CA GLU A 13 -14.28 -9.18 -0.19
C GLU A 13 -13.73 -8.52 1.09
N ARG A 14 -12.89 -7.49 0.98
CA ARG A 14 -12.46 -6.68 2.15
C ARG A 14 -13.63 -5.98 2.82
N ILE A 15 -14.57 -5.42 2.07
CA ILE A 15 -15.77 -4.78 2.63
C ILE A 15 -16.65 -5.82 3.34
N ALA A 16 -16.79 -7.02 2.78
CA ALA A 16 -17.54 -8.12 3.38
C ALA A 16 -16.88 -8.63 4.68
N GLN A 17 -15.57 -8.85 4.68
CA GLN A 17 -14.81 -9.25 5.89
C GLN A 17 -14.87 -8.19 6.99
N LEU A 18 -14.77 -6.90 6.61
CA LEU A 18 -14.95 -5.78 7.55
C LEU A 18 -16.38 -5.69 8.10
N ARG A 19 -17.39 -6.18 7.37
CA ARG A 19 -18.79 -6.20 7.79
C ARG A 19 -19.10 -7.37 8.73
N VAL A 20 -18.52 -8.55 8.50
CA VAL A 20 -18.69 -9.74 9.37
C VAL A 20 -18.06 -9.53 10.75
N HIS A 21 -16.89 -8.88 10.84
CA HIS A 21 -16.28 -8.53 12.12
C HIS A 21 -17.02 -7.43 12.92
N ARG A 22 -17.98 -6.71 12.32
CA ARG A 22 -18.75 -5.66 13.03
C ARG A 22 -19.96 -6.17 13.80
N HIS A 23 -20.48 -7.37 13.51
CA HIS A 23 -21.71 -7.86 14.14
C HIS A 23 -21.49 -8.82 15.31
N ALA A 24 -20.38 -9.57 15.33
CA ALA A 24 -20.03 -10.47 16.43
C ALA A 24 -19.83 -9.78 17.81
N PRO A 25 -19.18 -8.59 17.95
CA PRO A 25 -18.86 -8.06 19.27
C PRO A 25 -20.09 -7.52 20.03
N LEU A 26 -21.19 -7.14 19.35
CA LEU A 26 -22.36 -6.59 20.04
C LEU A 26 -23.19 -7.68 20.73
N ALA A 27 -23.45 -8.81 20.06
CA ALA A 27 -24.19 -9.89 20.68
C ALA A 27 -23.44 -10.38 21.91
N VAL A 28 -22.11 -10.53 21.79
CA VAL A 28 -21.22 -10.90 22.89
C VAL A 28 -21.23 -9.86 24.02
N ALA A 29 -21.09 -8.57 23.72
CA ALA A 29 -21.13 -7.50 24.73
C ALA A 29 -22.49 -7.41 25.45
N LEU A 30 -23.60 -7.52 24.72
CA LEU A 30 -24.94 -7.50 25.32
C LEU A 30 -25.19 -8.75 26.17
N TRP A 31 -24.76 -9.92 25.69
CA TRP A 31 -24.82 -11.16 26.45
C TRP A 31 -23.97 -11.12 27.71
N PHE A 32 -22.74 -10.58 27.67
CA PHE A 32 -21.91 -10.42 28.86
C PHE A 32 -22.49 -9.40 29.84
N GLY A 33 -23.11 -8.32 29.37
CA GLY A 33 -23.81 -7.35 30.22
C GLY A 33 -25.00 -7.97 30.94
N VAL A 34 -25.87 -8.64 30.20
CA VAL A 34 -27.09 -9.30 30.74
C VAL A 34 -26.73 -10.50 31.60
N ALA A 35 -25.81 -11.37 31.15
CA ALA A 35 -25.34 -12.52 31.91
C ALA A 35 -24.58 -12.07 33.17
N GLY A 36 -23.80 -10.99 33.10
CA GLY A 36 -23.11 -10.41 34.26
C GLY A 36 -24.10 -9.96 35.33
N VAL A 37 -25.15 -9.22 34.94
CA VAL A 37 -26.22 -8.81 35.88
C VAL A 37 -26.96 -10.03 36.43
N ALA A 38 -27.31 -11.01 35.59
CA ALA A 38 -28.02 -12.21 36.02
C ALA A 38 -27.18 -13.09 36.97
N ILE A 39 -25.87 -13.24 36.72
CA ILE A 39 -24.93 -13.95 37.60
C ILE A 39 -24.82 -13.22 38.94
N VAL A 40 -24.68 -11.89 38.93
CA VAL A 40 -24.63 -11.10 40.18
C VAL A 40 -25.93 -11.23 40.96
N ALA A 41 -27.07 -11.17 40.29
CA ALA A 41 -28.37 -11.30 40.94
C ALA A 41 -28.62 -12.70 41.53
N ASN A 42 -28.22 -13.77 40.83
CA ASN A 42 -28.46 -15.15 41.27
C ASN A 42 -27.41 -15.68 42.27
N HIS A 43 -26.22 -15.08 42.30
CA HIS A 43 -25.12 -15.54 43.16
C HIS A 43 -24.69 -14.52 44.23
N ALA A 44 -25.55 -13.54 44.55
CA ALA A 44 -25.29 -12.54 45.59
C ALA A 44 -24.72 -13.11 46.91
N PRO A 45 -25.21 -14.24 47.45
CA PRO A 45 -24.66 -14.82 48.68
C PRO A 45 -23.23 -15.36 48.53
N ALA A 46 -22.91 -15.96 47.37
CA ALA A 46 -21.55 -16.43 47.08
C ALA A 46 -20.60 -15.26 46.78
N LEU A 47 -21.13 -14.17 46.24
CA LEU A 47 -20.41 -12.94 45.97
C LEU A 47 -20.07 -12.17 47.26
N ALA A 48 -20.85 -12.29 48.33
CA ALA A 48 -20.48 -11.76 49.64
C ALA A 48 -19.12 -12.31 50.14
N TRP A 49 -18.81 -13.59 49.86
CA TRP A 49 -17.50 -14.16 50.17
C TRP A 49 -16.36 -13.53 49.35
N ILE A 50 -16.63 -13.16 48.09
CA ILE A 50 -15.66 -12.60 47.14
C ILE A 50 -15.43 -11.11 47.39
N PHE A 51 -16.50 -10.36 47.67
CA PHE A 51 -16.47 -8.91 47.86
C PHE A 51 -16.21 -8.50 49.32
N GLY A 52 -16.25 -9.44 50.26
CA GLY A 52 -16.06 -9.17 51.68
C GLY A 52 -17.27 -8.48 52.29
N ASN A 53 -17.05 -7.45 53.10
CA ASN A 53 -18.10 -6.77 53.86
C ASN A 53 -18.95 -5.77 53.05
N VAL A 54 -19.03 -5.92 51.72
CA VAL A 54 -19.82 -5.01 50.88
C VAL A 54 -21.31 -5.32 51.06
N PRO A 55 -22.15 -4.33 51.43
CA PRO A 55 -23.60 -4.53 51.53
C PRO A 55 -24.19 -5.03 50.20
N GLU A 56 -25.09 -6.01 50.26
CA GLU A 56 -25.68 -6.65 49.06
C GLU A 56 -26.39 -5.63 48.15
N ASP A 57 -27.11 -4.67 48.74
CA ASP A 57 -27.82 -3.63 48.00
C ASP A 57 -26.87 -2.71 47.24
N LEU A 58 -25.72 -2.39 47.84
CA LEU A 58 -24.70 -1.58 47.21
C LEU A 58 -23.97 -2.35 46.11
N ALA A 59 -23.59 -3.61 46.36
CA ALA A 59 -22.97 -4.48 45.36
C ALA A 59 -23.84 -4.59 44.09
N MET A 60 -25.16 -4.76 44.28
CA MET A 60 -26.13 -4.81 43.18
C MET A 60 -26.17 -3.48 42.40
N ARG A 61 -26.25 -2.33 43.08
CA ARG A 61 -26.28 -1.02 42.41
C ARG A 61 -25.00 -0.76 41.60
N LEU A 62 -23.85 -1.15 42.13
CA LEU A 62 -22.56 -0.99 41.45
C LEU A 62 -22.45 -1.92 40.23
N ALA A 63 -22.93 -3.17 40.34
CA ALA A 63 -22.99 -4.09 39.22
C ALA A 63 -23.91 -3.58 38.09
N ILE A 64 -25.10 -3.07 38.43
CA ILE A 64 -26.02 -2.45 37.47
C ILE A 64 -25.37 -1.24 36.80
N THR A 65 -24.65 -0.42 37.56
CA THR A 65 -23.95 0.76 37.03
C THR A 65 -22.86 0.37 36.03
N LEU A 66 -22.05 -0.65 36.35
CA LEU A 66 -21.01 -1.18 35.45
C LEU A 66 -21.62 -1.76 34.16
N ALA A 67 -22.68 -2.55 34.28
CA ALA A 67 -23.34 -3.16 33.13
C ALA A 67 -24.02 -2.10 32.25
N GLY A 68 -24.68 -1.12 32.87
CA GLY A 68 -25.34 -0.01 32.19
C GLY A 68 -24.37 0.87 31.43
N SER A 69 -23.24 1.28 32.04
CA SER A 69 -22.24 2.12 31.37
C SER A 69 -21.60 1.41 30.17
N PHE A 70 -21.32 0.12 30.33
CA PHE A 70 -20.79 -0.72 29.25
C PHE A 70 -21.79 -0.90 28.11
N ALA A 71 -23.08 -1.11 28.42
CA ALA A 71 -24.15 -1.24 27.43
C ALA A 71 -24.35 0.05 26.63
N VAL A 72 -24.37 1.21 27.30
CA VAL A 72 -24.49 2.53 26.64
C VAL A 72 -23.31 2.77 25.70
N THR A 73 -22.09 2.49 26.15
CA THR A 73 -20.88 2.66 25.33
C THR A 73 -20.90 1.74 24.13
N SER A 74 -21.22 0.46 24.33
CA SER A 74 -21.35 -0.53 23.25
C SER A 74 -22.42 -0.15 22.23
N ALA A 75 -23.58 0.31 22.69
CA ALA A 75 -24.64 0.81 21.84
C ALA A 75 -24.18 2.04 21.03
N SER A 76 -23.49 3.00 21.68
CA SER A 76 -23.00 4.20 21.00
C SER A 76 -21.98 3.89 19.91
N ILE A 77 -21.06 2.94 20.14
CA ILE A 77 -20.06 2.52 19.16
C ILE A 77 -20.74 1.87 17.96
N ARG A 78 -21.82 1.11 18.18
CA ARG A 78 -22.57 0.47 17.11
C ARG A 78 -23.40 1.46 16.28
N PHE A 79 -24.22 2.28 16.93
CA PHE A 79 -25.18 3.12 16.24
C PHE A 79 -24.55 4.36 15.64
N LEU A 80 -23.57 4.96 16.32
CA LEU A 80 -22.92 6.19 15.86
C LEU A 80 -21.55 5.93 15.22
N GLY A 81 -20.98 4.74 15.42
CA GLY A 81 -19.65 4.36 14.95
C GLY A 81 -18.54 4.73 15.95
N ALA A 82 -17.49 3.91 16.02
CA ALA A 82 -16.33 4.13 16.90
C ALA A 82 -15.60 5.47 16.70
N ARG A 83 -15.77 6.08 15.51
CA ARG A 83 -15.17 7.39 15.17
C ARG A 83 -16.06 8.58 15.49
N ALA A 84 -17.29 8.38 15.94
CA ALA A 84 -18.13 9.50 16.38
C ALA A 84 -17.56 10.14 17.65
N ARG A 85 -17.62 11.49 17.72
CA ARG A 85 -17.17 12.24 18.91
C ARG A 85 -17.90 11.80 20.17
N ILE A 86 -19.22 11.58 20.05
CA ILE A 86 -20.09 11.14 21.15
C ILE A 86 -19.65 9.76 21.66
N SER A 87 -19.43 8.78 20.78
CA SER A 87 -19.01 7.44 21.19
C SER A 87 -17.64 7.44 21.87
N ARG A 88 -16.71 8.28 21.41
CA ARG A 88 -15.42 8.46 22.10
C ARG A 88 -15.59 9.08 23.49
N ALA A 89 -16.42 10.11 23.61
CA ALA A 89 -16.69 10.73 24.91
C ALA A 89 -17.33 9.72 25.88
N LEU A 90 -18.33 8.95 25.42
CA LEU A 90 -18.96 7.90 26.21
C LEU A 90 -17.98 6.80 26.62
N HIS A 91 -17.06 6.40 25.74
CA HIS A 91 -16.01 5.42 26.06
C HIS A 91 -15.03 5.93 27.14
N VAL A 92 -14.69 7.22 27.12
CA VAL A 92 -13.88 7.84 28.19
C VAL A 92 -14.67 7.84 29.51
N VAL A 93 -15.93 8.28 29.48
CA VAL A 93 -16.82 8.31 30.65
C VAL A 93 -17.01 6.91 31.25
N ASP A 94 -17.27 5.90 30.43
CA ASP A 94 -17.39 4.51 30.86
C ASP A 94 -16.11 4.00 31.51
N GLY A 95 -14.94 4.37 30.99
CA GLY A 95 -13.66 4.13 31.67
C GLY A 95 -13.64 4.69 33.10
N PHE A 96 -14.03 5.95 33.28
CA PHE A 96 -14.11 6.57 34.61
C PHE A 96 -15.10 5.85 35.52
N VAL A 97 -16.33 5.62 35.05
CA VAL A 97 -17.38 4.94 35.83
C VAL A 97 -16.88 3.58 36.32
N GLN A 98 -16.27 2.80 35.44
CA GLN A 98 -15.82 1.47 35.82
C GLN A 98 -14.60 1.49 36.76
N PHE A 99 -13.63 2.39 36.56
CA PHE A 99 -12.48 2.52 37.47
C PHE A 99 -12.92 3.03 38.85
N SER A 100 -13.77 4.06 38.90
CA SER A 100 -14.32 4.59 40.15
C SER A 100 -15.16 3.55 40.89
N THR A 101 -15.96 2.74 40.17
CA THR A 101 -16.75 1.67 40.79
C THR A 101 -15.86 0.58 41.38
N LEU A 102 -14.82 0.15 40.67
CA LEU A 102 -13.86 -0.84 41.19
C LEU A 102 -13.08 -0.30 42.39
N ALA A 103 -12.62 0.95 42.34
CA ALA A 103 -11.93 1.59 43.46
C ALA A 103 -12.85 1.71 44.69
N LEU A 104 -14.11 2.10 44.50
CA LEU A 104 -15.10 2.16 45.58
C LEU A 104 -15.36 0.77 46.18
N LEU A 105 -15.48 -0.26 45.35
CA LEU A 105 -15.63 -1.65 45.81
C LEU A 105 -14.43 -2.11 46.65
N ILE A 106 -13.21 -1.78 46.22
CA ILE A 106 -11.99 -2.10 46.98
C ILE A 106 -12.00 -1.39 48.33
N TYR A 107 -12.30 -0.08 48.32
CA TYR A 107 -12.35 0.73 49.53
C TYR A 107 -13.37 0.18 50.55
N ILE A 108 -14.59 -0.13 50.10
CA ILE A 108 -15.66 -0.65 50.97
C ILE A 108 -15.36 -2.06 51.46
N SER A 109 -14.65 -2.87 50.66
CA SER A 109 -14.25 -4.21 51.10
C SER A 109 -13.32 -4.18 52.32
N GLY A 110 -12.65 -3.03 52.58
CA GLY A 110 -11.79 -2.82 53.75
C GLY A 110 -10.60 -3.78 53.83
N SER A 111 -10.23 -4.40 52.70
CA SER A 111 -9.21 -5.44 52.64
C SER A 111 -8.38 -5.30 51.38
N ALA A 112 -7.07 -5.08 51.53
CA ALA A 112 -6.11 -5.18 50.42
C ALA A 112 -6.04 -6.59 49.80
N ARG A 113 -6.65 -7.61 50.42
CA ARG A 113 -6.66 -8.98 49.91
C ARG A 113 -7.88 -9.32 49.06
N SER A 114 -8.77 -8.35 48.84
CA SER A 114 -9.95 -8.56 48.01
C SER A 114 -9.58 -8.99 46.59
N LEU A 115 -10.27 -9.99 46.04
CA LEU A 115 -10.08 -10.45 44.66
C LEU A 115 -10.39 -9.35 43.62
N ILE A 116 -11.07 -8.27 44.04
CA ILE A 116 -11.36 -7.09 43.19
C ILE A 116 -10.06 -6.44 42.69
N TRP A 117 -8.97 -6.52 43.45
CA TRP A 117 -7.65 -6.05 43.02
C TRP A 117 -7.16 -6.74 41.75
N LEU A 118 -7.39 -8.05 41.62
CA LEU A 118 -7.02 -8.81 40.43
C LEU A 118 -7.81 -8.32 39.21
N VAL A 119 -9.07 -7.92 39.40
CA VAL A 119 -9.89 -7.32 38.33
C VAL A 119 -9.34 -5.96 37.93
N LEU A 120 -8.98 -5.10 38.89
CA LEU A 120 -8.41 -3.78 38.62
C LEU A 120 -7.06 -3.88 37.90
N ILE A 121 -6.16 -4.75 38.36
CA ILE A 121 -4.85 -5.00 37.75
C ILE A 121 -5.03 -5.64 36.37
N GLY A 122 -5.80 -6.72 36.28
CA GLY A 122 -6.04 -7.44 35.01
C GLY A 122 -6.65 -6.53 33.95
N LYS A 123 -7.52 -5.60 34.37
CA LYS A 123 -8.06 -4.57 33.49
C LYS A 123 -6.99 -3.62 32.96
N ALA A 124 -5.98 -3.24 33.74
CA ALA A 124 -4.86 -2.44 33.23
C ALA A 124 -4.05 -3.17 32.13
N TYR A 125 -3.96 -4.51 32.19
CA TYR A 125 -3.30 -5.33 31.18
C TYR A 125 -4.15 -5.60 29.94
N LEU A 126 -5.44 -5.91 30.12
CA LEU A 126 -6.36 -6.21 29.02
C LEU A 126 -6.72 -4.96 28.20
N TRP A 127 -6.55 -3.77 28.77
CA TRP A 127 -6.96 -2.54 28.11
C TRP A 127 -5.85 -1.96 27.24
N THR A 128 -5.76 -2.47 26.01
CA THR A 128 -5.09 -1.75 24.91
C THR A 128 -6.02 -0.65 24.41
N PRO A 129 -5.66 0.65 24.53
CA PRO A 129 -6.48 1.70 23.96
C PRO A 129 -6.51 1.51 22.44
N PRO A 130 -7.68 1.36 21.81
CA PRO A 130 -7.79 1.15 20.37
C PRO A 130 -7.25 2.35 19.58
N PHE A 131 -7.16 3.52 20.22
CA PHE A 131 -6.67 4.74 19.62
C PHE A 131 -5.54 5.39 20.44
N PRO A 132 -4.45 5.87 19.80
CA PRO A 132 -3.34 6.51 20.50
C PRO A 132 -3.72 7.72 21.34
N HIS A 133 -4.74 8.48 20.92
CA HIS A 133 -5.20 9.69 21.62
C HIS A 133 -5.98 9.38 22.91
N GLU A 134 -6.37 8.13 23.16
CA GLU A 134 -7.04 7.72 24.41
C GLU A 134 -6.04 7.35 25.52
N ARG A 135 -4.77 7.11 25.16
CA ARG A 135 -3.69 6.79 26.10
C ARG A 135 -3.60 7.77 27.30
N PRO A 136 -3.58 9.10 27.12
CA PRO A 136 -3.48 10.03 28.25
C PRO A 136 -4.69 9.94 29.20
N TRP A 137 -5.90 9.74 28.66
CA TRP A 137 -7.11 9.61 29.47
C TRP A 137 -7.10 8.35 30.32
N LYS A 138 -6.58 7.24 29.78
CA LYS A 138 -6.44 5.98 30.54
C LYS A 138 -5.39 6.08 31.63
N LEU A 139 -4.25 6.73 31.36
CA LEU A 139 -3.26 6.99 32.39
C LEU A 139 -3.85 7.87 33.50
N MET A 140 -4.61 8.91 33.13
CA MET A 140 -5.30 9.77 34.10
C MET A 140 -6.31 8.99 34.95
N GLN A 141 -7.08 8.06 34.36
CA GLN A 141 -7.98 7.17 35.10
C GLN A 141 -7.24 6.30 36.11
N LEU A 142 -6.12 5.70 35.70
CA LEU A 142 -5.30 4.86 36.58
C LEU A 142 -4.74 5.67 37.76
N VAL A 143 -4.12 6.81 37.48
CA VAL A 143 -3.54 7.72 38.49
C VAL A 143 -4.62 8.23 39.44
N PHE A 144 -5.77 8.65 38.92
CA PHE A 144 -6.86 9.17 39.75
C PHE A 144 -7.46 8.08 40.65
N ALA A 145 -7.70 6.88 40.10
CA ALA A 145 -8.30 5.79 40.86
C ALA A 145 -7.41 5.33 42.02
N HIS A 146 -6.12 5.08 41.77
CA HIS A 146 -5.19 4.65 42.82
C HIS A 146 -4.84 5.83 43.74
N GLY A 147 -4.63 7.04 43.21
CA GLY A 147 -4.38 8.22 44.03
C GLY A 147 -5.50 8.51 45.04
N ALA A 148 -6.76 8.37 44.63
CA ALA A 148 -7.90 8.52 45.53
C ALA A 148 -7.96 7.38 46.57
N LEU A 149 -7.68 6.15 46.16
CA LEU A 149 -7.70 4.97 47.03
C LEU A 149 -6.58 5.03 48.10
N GLY A 150 -5.34 5.27 47.67
CA GLY A 150 -4.20 5.44 48.57
C GLY A 150 -4.40 6.60 49.54
N ALA A 151 -4.94 7.74 49.09
CA ALA A 151 -5.28 8.85 49.97
C ALA A 151 -6.34 8.44 51.01
N ALA A 152 -7.39 7.71 50.60
CA ALA A 152 -8.43 7.24 51.51
C ALA A 152 -7.88 6.29 52.59
N PHE A 153 -7.00 5.35 52.23
CA PHE A 153 -6.35 4.45 53.18
C PHE A 153 -5.40 5.18 54.15
N LEU A 154 -4.64 6.15 53.65
CA LEU A 154 -3.78 6.98 54.50
C LEU A 154 -4.58 7.79 55.52
N LEU A 155 -5.70 8.39 55.11
CA LEU A 155 -6.58 9.14 56.00
C LEU A 155 -7.23 8.26 57.08
N GLN A 156 -7.38 6.96 56.83
CA GLN A 156 -7.89 5.99 57.81
C GLN A 156 -6.79 5.35 58.68
N GLY A 157 -5.52 5.72 58.49
CA GLY A 157 -4.39 5.11 59.19
C GLY A 157 -4.06 3.68 58.73
N GLN A 158 -4.59 3.25 57.59
CA GLN A 158 -4.36 1.92 56.99
C GLN A 158 -3.10 1.92 56.11
N TYR A 159 -1.93 2.14 56.71
CA TYR A 159 -0.66 2.27 55.96
C TYR A 159 -0.29 1.04 55.13
N GLY A 160 -0.65 -0.16 55.60
CA GLY A 160 -0.41 -1.41 54.86
C GLY A 160 -1.19 -1.47 53.55
N ASP A 161 -2.45 -1.08 53.58
CA ASP A 161 -3.32 -1.07 52.40
C ASP A 161 -2.93 0.03 51.41
N ALA A 162 -2.49 1.20 51.91
CA ALA A 162 -1.93 2.27 51.08
C ALA A 162 -0.61 1.84 50.39
N MET A 163 0.26 1.11 51.07
CA MET A 163 1.49 0.58 50.47
C MET A 163 1.15 -0.46 49.38
N PHE A 164 0.16 -1.31 49.63
CA PHE A 164 -0.30 -2.29 48.65
C PHE A 164 -0.89 -1.62 47.40
N ASP A 165 -1.72 -0.57 47.57
CA ASP A 165 -2.22 0.25 46.45
C ASP A 165 -1.09 0.85 45.62
N GLY A 166 -0.05 1.39 46.27
CA GLY A 166 1.14 1.90 45.58
C GLY A 166 1.86 0.83 44.74
N LEU A 167 1.96 -0.39 45.25
CA LEU A 167 2.55 -1.52 44.52
C LEU A 167 1.65 -1.96 43.34
N ALA A 168 0.33 -2.04 43.56
CA ALA A 168 -0.64 -2.37 42.53
C ALA A 168 -0.64 -1.31 41.40
N PHE A 169 -0.56 -0.03 41.75
CA PHE A 169 -0.40 1.08 40.81
C PHE A 169 0.86 0.91 39.96
N ALA A 170 2.01 0.64 40.60
CA ALA A 170 3.28 0.45 39.89
C ALA A 170 3.21 -0.75 38.93
N ALA A 171 2.61 -1.86 39.35
CA ALA A 171 2.42 -3.05 38.52
C ALA A 171 1.47 -2.77 37.33
N ALA A 172 0.35 -2.07 37.56
CA ALA A 172 -0.60 -1.69 36.52
C ALA A 172 0.03 -0.71 35.51
N TYR A 173 0.80 0.27 35.99
CA TYR A 173 1.53 1.22 35.15
C TYR A 173 2.57 0.52 34.27
N LEU A 174 3.36 -0.38 34.85
CA LEU A 174 4.35 -1.16 34.10
C LEU A 174 3.68 -2.05 33.04
N GLY A 175 2.58 -2.71 33.40
CA GLY A 175 1.78 -3.51 32.47
C GLY A 175 1.23 -2.70 31.30
N HIS A 176 0.71 -1.50 31.57
CA HIS A 176 0.22 -0.59 30.53
C HIS A 176 1.34 -0.11 29.61
N ALA A 177 2.49 0.27 30.18
CA ALA A 177 3.66 0.70 29.42
C ALA A 177 4.21 -0.42 28.53
N MET A 178 4.31 -1.64 29.05
CA MET A 178 4.74 -2.83 28.29
C MET A 178 3.78 -3.12 27.14
N THR A 179 2.48 -3.05 27.39
CA THR A 179 1.43 -3.28 26.39
C THR A 179 1.50 -2.25 25.26
N ILE A 180 1.68 -0.96 25.59
CA ILE A 180 1.88 0.09 24.56
C ILE A 180 3.14 -0.19 23.74
N ARG A 181 4.27 -0.50 24.39
CA ARG A 181 5.52 -0.80 23.69
C ARG A 181 5.39 -1.99 22.75
N MET A 182 4.79 -3.09 23.23
CA MET A 182 4.58 -4.29 22.43
C MET A 182 3.64 -4.03 21.25
N SER A 183 2.55 -3.27 21.46
CA SER A 183 1.64 -2.89 20.37
C SER A 183 2.33 -2.05 19.29
N ASN A 184 3.18 -1.10 19.68
CA ASN A 184 3.92 -0.26 18.74
C ASN A 184 4.98 -1.08 17.99
N ALA A 185 5.68 -1.98 18.68
CA ALA A 185 6.68 -2.87 18.06
C ALA A 185 6.03 -3.83 17.04
N MET A 186 4.87 -4.40 17.38
CA MET A 186 4.09 -5.24 16.47
C MET A 186 3.65 -4.45 15.23
N LEU A 187 3.18 -3.20 15.41
CA LEU A 187 2.77 -2.35 14.30
C LEU A 187 3.94 -2.02 13.37
N GLN A 188 5.11 -1.69 13.94
CA GLN A 188 6.33 -1.43 13.17
C GLN A 188 6.77 -2.65 12.37
N SER A 189 6.85 -3.82 13.02
CA SER A 189 7.18 -5.08 12.34
C SER A 189 6.22 -5.40 11.21
N HIS A 190 4.91 -5.16 11.40
CA HIS A 190 3.92 -5.38 10.35
C HIS A 190 4.12 -4.44 9.15
N VAL A 191 4.41 -3.16 9.40
CA VAL A 191 4.70 -2.19 8.34
C VAL A 191 5.97 -2.56 7.57
N GLU A 192 7.03 -2.95 8.28
CA GLU A 192 8.29 -3.39 7.68
C GLU A 192 8.09 -4.63 6.81
N HIS A 193 7.35 -5.63 7.30
CA HIS A 193 7.02 -6.83 6.54
C HIS A 193 6.28 -6.50 5.25
N GLN A 194 5.26 -5.63 5.31
CA GLN A 194 4.53 -5.19 4.13
C GLN A 194 5.41 -4.46 3.11
N LEU A 195 6.37 -3.65 3.58
CA LEU A 195 7.31 -2.96 2.70
C LEU A 195 8.28 -3.94 2.03
N LEU A 196 8.81 -4.91 2.78
CA LEU A 196 9.68 -5.96 2.27
C LEU A 196 8.97 -6.83 1.23
N GLU A 197 7.73 -7.25 1.50
CA GLU A 197 6.93 -8.00 0.53
C GLU A 197 6.73 -7.23 -0.78
N ARG A 198 6.42 -5.93 -0.70
CA ARG A 198 6.25 -5.09 -1.89
C ARG A 198 7.54 -4.99 -2.70
N ARG A 199 8.68 -4.82 -2.03
CA ARG A 199 10.00 -4.76 -2.67
C ARG A 199 10.35 -6.11 -3.33
N LEU A 200 10.10 -7.22 -2.64
CA LEU A 200 10.33 -8.56 -3.17
C LEU A 200 9.46 -8.84 -4.40
N ARG A 201 8.16 -8.50 -4.35
CA ARG A 201 7.27 -8.62 -5.52
C ARG A 201 7.71 -7.73 -6.69
N ALA A 202 8.25 -6.54 -6.42
CA ALA A 202 8.79 -5.66 -7.46
C ALA A 202 10.06 -6.27 -8.08
N ALA A 203 10.98 -6.77 -7.26
CA ALA A 203 12.21 -7.42 -7.70
C ALA A 203 11.93 -8.68 -8.54
N HIS A 204 11.01 -9.55 -8.10
CA HIS A 204 10.62 -10.74 -8.87
C HIS A 204 10.01 -10.36 -10.22
N ARG A 205 9.13 -9.35 -10.27
CA ARG A 205 8.56 -8.89 -11.55
C ARG A 205 9.63 -8.33 -12.49
N SER A 206 10.64 -7.64 -11.96
CA SER A 206 11.77 -7.16 -12.77
C SER A 206 12.59 -8.33 -13.31
N ALA A 207 12.98 -9.26 -12.43
CA ALA A 207 13.79 -10.42 -12.81
C ALA A 207 13.08 -11.30 -13.86
N GLU A 208 11.76 -11.47 -13.74
CA GLU A 208 10.98 -12.23 -14.71
C GLU A 208 10.87 -11.49 -16.05
N ARG A 209 10.68 -10.18 -16.05
CA ARG A 209 10.73 -9.37 -17.28
C ARG A 209 12.08 -9.49 -17.98
N ASP A 210 13.18 -9.45 -17.24
CA ASP A 210 14.53 -9.60 -17.79
C ASP A 210 14.78 -11.00 -18.34
N ARG A 211 14.26 -12.04 -17.66
CA ARG A 211 14.31 -13.43 -18.13
C ARG A 211 13.54 -13.59 -19.43
N VAL A 212 12.30 -13.10 -19.48
CA VAL A 212 11.45 -13.14 -20.68
C VAL A 212 12.10 -12.36 -21.83
N ALA A 213 12.65 -11.18 -21.55
CA ALA A 213 13.33 -10.39 -22.56
C ALA A 213 14.57 -11.09 -23.14
N ARG A 214 15.38 -11.76 -22.31
CA ARG A 214 16.49 -12.60 -22.77
C ARG A 214 16.01 -13.78 -23.62
N GLN A 215 15.01 -14.51 -23.14
CA GLN A 215 14.46 -15.65 -23.87
C GLN A 215 13.89 -15.24 -25.23
N LEU A 216 13.19 -14.11 -25.31
CA LEU A 216 12.67 -13.55 -26.55
C LEU A 216 13.80 -13.07 -27.48
N HIS A 217 14.83 -12.42 -26.93
CA HIS A 217 15.98 -11.97 -27.70
C HIS A 217 16.74 -13.16 -28.30
N ASP A 218 17.07 -14.17 -27.51
CA ASP A 218 17.97 -15.23 -27.96
C ASP A 218 17.26 -16.27 -28.82
N GLY A 219 16.02 -16.65 -28.47
CA GLY A 219 15.24 -17.62 -29.25
C GLY A 219 14.65 -17.02 -30.52
N VAL A 220 13.75 -16.04 -30.36
CA VAL A 220 12.94 -15.55 -31.48
C VAL A 220 13.78 -14.74 -32.48
N ALA A 221 14.78 -13.97 -32.01
CA ALA A 221 15.64 -13.23 -32.93
C ALA A 221 16.58 -14.15 -33.74
N ALA A 222 17.06 -15.24 -33.14
CA ALA A 222 17.86 -16.24 -33.85
C ALA A 222 17.03 -16.93 -34.96
N ASP A 223 15.82 -17.39 -34.63
CA ASP A 223 14.92 -18.04 -35.58
C ASP A 223 14.53 -17.11 -36.74
N MET A 224 14.23 -15.85 -36.45
CA MET A 224 13.96 -14.84 -37.48
C MET A 224 15.18 -14.56 -38.37
N THR A 225 16.38 -14.55 -37.79
CA THR A 225 17.61 -14.33 -38.56
C THR A 225 17.88 -15.52 -39.48
N ALA A 226 17.67 -16.75 -39.00
CA ALA A 226 17.76 -17.95 -39.81
C ALA A 226 16.72 -17.94 -40.96
N LEU A 227 15.48 -17.54 -40.69
CA LEU A 227 14.42 -17.42 -41.70
C LEU A 227 14.80 -16.39 -42.78
N VAL A 228 15.32 -15.22 -42.39
CA VAL A 228 15.81 -14.20 -43.35
C VAL A 228 16.91 -14.78 -44.24
N LEU A 229 17.85 -15.53 -43.67
CA LEU A 229 18.94 -16.15 -44.43
C LEU A 229 18.42 -17.20 -45.41
N GLN A 230 17.51 -18.09 -44.97
CA GLN A 230 16.88 -19.10 -45.82
C GLN A 230 16.10 -18.47 -46.97
N LEU A 231 15.35 -17.40 -46.71
CA LEU A 231 14.63 -16.65 -47.74
C LEU A 231 15.61 -15.99 -48.73
N ARG A 232 16.71 -15.40 -48.27
CA ARG A 232 17.73 -14.83 -49.17
C ARG A 232 18.40 -15.88 -50.05
N LEU A 233 18.69 -17.05 -49.51
CA LEU A 233 19.24 -18.18 -50.28
C LEU A 233 18.24 -18.71 -51.32
N ALA A 234 16.94 -18.70 -51.00
CA ALA A 234 15.89 -19.04 -51.95
C ALA A 234 15.74 -17.99 -53.06
N ALA A 235 15.86 -16.69 -52.74
CA ALA A 235 15.86 -15.60 -53.71
C ALA A 235 17.02 -15.72 -54.72
N MET A 236 18.21 -16.16 -54.28
CA MET A 236 19.37 -16.33 -55.17
C MET A 236 19.23 -17.48 -56.19
N ARG A 237 18.17 -18.29 -56.11
CA ARG A 237 17.99 -19.50 -56.92
C ARG A 237 16.83 -19.40 -57.92
N ASP A 238 16.11 -18.29 -57.96
CA ASP A 238 14.83 -18.17 -58.67
C ASP A 238 14.74 -16.81 -59.40
N ASP A 239 14.57 -16.81 -60.73
CA ASP A 239 14.73 -15.61 -61.57
C ASP A 239 13.40 -14.98 -62.04
N GLY A 240 12.30 -15.20 -61.30
CA GLY A 240 10.94 -14.83 -61.75
C GLY A 240 10.00 -14.23 -60.71
N ALA A 241 8.69 -14.35 -60.92
CA ALA A 241 7.64 -13.81 -60.03
C ALA A 241 7.71 -14.33 -58.57
N VAL A 242 8.42 -15.42 -58.33
CA VAL A 242 8.69 -15.99 -57.00
C VAL A 242 9.73 -15.15 -56.24
N LEU A 243 10.70 -14.55 -56.94
CA LEU A 243 11.70 -13.64 -56.35
C LEU A 243 11.04 -12.46 -55.63
N ALA A 244 10.08 -11.80 -56.28
CA ALA A 244 9.34 -10.69 -55.69
C ALA A 244 8.55 -11.08 -54.43
N ARG A 245 8.03 -12.31 -54.36
CA ARG A 245 7.35 -12.84 -53.18
C ARG A 245 8.32 -13.16 -52.05
N ILE A 246 9.50 -13.69 -52.37
CA ILE A 246 10.57 -13.98 -51.41
C ILE A 246 11.13 -12.68 -50.83
N GLU A 247 11.38 -11.66 -51.65
CA GLU A 247 11.81 -10.34 -51.19
C GLU A 247 10.78 -9.67 -50.26
N ALA A 248 9.49 -9.77 -50.59
CA ALA A 248 8.42 -9.30 -49.72
C ALA A 248 8.39 -10.03 -48.36
N LEU A 249 8.66 -11.34 -48.34
CA LEU A 249 8.78 -12.14 -47.11
C LEU A 249 10.02 -11.76 -46.30
N VAL A 250 11.17 -11.51 -46.94
CA VAL A 250 12.38 -10.99 -46.27
C VAL A 250 12.08 -9.66 -45.59
N ALA A 251 11.49 -8.70 -46.32
CA ALA A 251 11.13 -7.39 -45.79
C ALA A 251 10.09 -7.47 -44.65
N ARG A 252 9.15 -8.42 -44.71
CA ARG A 252 8.18 -8.65 -43.63
C ARG A 252 8.85 -9.23 -42.38
N THR A 253 9.78 -10.17 -42.56
CA THR A 253 10.51 -10.81 -41.46
C THR A 253 11.46 -9.83 -40.77
N GLN A 254 12.15 -8.97 -41.53
CA GLN A 254 13.00 -7.91 -40.97
C GLN A 254 12.20 -6.88 -40.16
N ARG A 255 10.99 -6.51 -40.63
CA ARG A 255 10.08 -5.64 -39.86
C ARG A 255 9.61 -6.31 -38.56
N ALA A 256 9.32 -7.61 -38.60
CA ALA A 256 8.94 -8.38 -37.43
C ALA A 256 10.10 -8.46 -36.41
N LEU A 257 11.35 -8.63 -36.87
CA LEU A 257 12.55 -8.61 -36.03
C LEU A 257 12.77 -7.23 -35.38
N GLY A 258 12.55 -6.14 -36.12
CA GLY A 258 12.60 -4.78 -35.56
C GLY A 258 11.54 -4.55 -34.48
N SER A 259 10.33 -5.10 -34.68
CA SER A 259 9.23 -5.02 -33.71
C SER A 259 9.52 -5.84 -32.44
N LEU A 260 10.09 -7.05 -32.59
CA LEU A 260 10.54 -7.89 -31.48
C LEU A 260 11.60 -7.17 -30.63
N ARG A 261 12.59 -6.54 -31.28
CA ARG A 261 13.62 -5.76 -30.57
C ARG A 261 13.01 -4.63 -29.75
N ALA A 262 11.99 -3.93 -30.26
CA ALA A 262 11.28 -2.88 -29.53
C ALA A 262 10.51 -3.43 -28.30
N VAL A 263 9.90 -4.62 -28.41
CA VAL A 263 9.22 -5.30 -27.29
C VAL A 263 10.21 -5.78 -26.23
N VAL A 264 11.32 -6.42 -26.65
CA VAL A 264 12.41 -6.81 -25.75
C VAL A 264 12.98 -5.60 -25.03
N TRP A 265 13.13 -4.49 -25.74
CA TRP A 265 13.58 -3.21 -25.17
C TRP A 265 12.61 -2.66 -24.13
N SER A 266 11.30 -2.68 -24.39
CA SER A 266 10.31 -2.23 -23.42
C SER A 266 10.22 -3.16 -22.21
N LEU A 267 10.40 -4.48 -22.40
CA LEU A 267 10.39 -5.47 -21.33
C LEU A 267 11.58 -5.33 -20.38
N ARG A 268 12.77 -4.99 -20.88
CA ARG A 268 13.96 -4.67 -20.06
C ARG A 268 13.88 -3.33 -19.31
N GLY A 269 12.76 -2.61 -19.43
CA GLY A 269 12.58 -1.34 -18.73
C GLY A 269 13.08 -0.11 -19.49
N GLY A 270 13.41 -0.22 -20.78
CA GLY A 270 14.07 0.85 -21.51
C GLY A 270 15.52 1.01 -21.04
N SER A 271 16.41 1.40 -21.94
CA SER A 271 17.80 1.65 -21.58
C SER A 271 17.94 2.58 -20.39
N ASP A 272 18.91 2.29 -19.53
CA ASP A 272 19.33 3.18 -18.44
C ASP A 272 19.80 4.57 -18.96
N SER A 273 19.89 4.81 -20.28
CA SER A 273 20.33 6.07 -20.87
C SER A 273 19.69 6.42 -22.23
N LEU A 274 19.53 7.72 -22.48
CA LEU A 274 19.14 8.34 -23.76
C LEU A 274 20.07 7.92 -24.90
N ARG A 275 21.36 7.76 -24.61
CA ARG A 275 22.37 7.30 -25.56
C ARG A 275 22.00 5.99 -26.25
N GLU A 276 21.52 5.02 -25.48
CA GLU A 276 21.16 3.71 -26.01
C GLU A 276 19.90 3.76 -26.87
N LEU A 277 18.93 4.62 -26.51
CA LEU A 277 17.76 4.90 -27.35
C LEU A 277 18.17 5.52 -28.69
N LEU A 278 19.09 6.50 -28.68
CA LEU A 278 19.58 7.15 -29.89
C LEU A 278 20.28 6.16 -30.84
N LYS A 279 21.11 5.26 -30.30
CA LYS A 279 21.73 4.17 -31.08
C LYS A 279 20.70 3.26 -31.72
N LEU A 280 19.62 2.94 -31.00
CA LEU A 280 18.53 2.10 -31.51
C LEU A 280 17.79 2.80 -32.66
N VAL A 281 17.51 4.10 -32.53
CA VAL A 281 16.88 4.91 -33.58
C VAL A 281 17.79 5.01 -34.80
N GLU A 282 19.08 5.29 -34.61
CA GLU A 282 20.08 5.37 -35.69
C GLU A 282 20.16 4.05 -36.49
N ALA A 283 20.28 2.92 -35.80
CA ALA A 283 20.30 1.59 -36.41
C ALA A 283 19.02 1.31 -37.20
N LYS A 284 17.88 1.83 -36.73
CA LYS A 284 16.59 1.69 -37.41
C LYS A 284 16.49 2.56 -38.65
N CYS A 285 16.90 3.83 -38.59
CA CYS A 285 16.91 4.74 -39.74
C CYS A 285 17.82 4.22 -40.87
N THR A 286 19.03 3.78 -40.53
CA THR A 286 20.00 3.25 -41.49
C THR A 286 19.55 1.92 -42.12
N SER A 287 18.73 1.13 -41.43
CA SER A 287 18.19 -0.13 -41.97
C SER A 287 17.12 0.06 -43.05
N VAL A 288 16.45 1.22 -43.11
CA VAL A 288 15.32 1.46 -44.01
C VAL A 288 15.79 1.99 -45.37
N HIS A 289 16.80 2.87 -45.41
CA HIS A 289 17.29 3.47 -46.65
C HIS A 289 18.83 3.50 -46.71
N ALA A 290 19.39 2.87 -47.74
CA ALA A 290 20.82 2.94 -48.03
C ALA A 290 21.16 4.36 -48.53
N GLY A 291 21.95 5.11 -47.76
CA GLY A 291 22.32 6.51 -48.06
C GLY A 291 21.69 7.56 -47.12
N LEU A 292 20.94 7.14 -46.10
CA LEU A 292 20.41 8.03 -45.07
C LEU A 292 21.54 8.50 -44.14
N LEU A 293 21.64 9.81 -43.94
CA LEU A 293 22.58 10.43 -43.00
C LEU A 293 21.88 10.68 -41.67
N PHE A 294 22.36 10.03 -40.61
CA PHE A 294 21.87 10.26 -39.25
C PHE A 294 22.76 11.31 -38.57
N LYS A 295 22.16 12.43 -38.15
CA LYS A 295 22.84 13.50 -37.44
C LYS A 295 22.28 13.62 -36.03
N ASN A 296 23.12 13.29 -35.05
CA ASN A 296 22.80 13.47 -33.64
C ASN A 296 23.31 14.84 -33.17
N ASP A 297 22.38 15.77 -32.93
CA ASP A 297 22.67 17.10 -32.38
C ASP A 297 22.31 17.16 -30.87
N VAL A 298 22.14 16.02 -30.19
CA VAL A 298 21.90 15.94 -28.74
C VAL A 298 23.21 16.19 -27.97
N PRO A 299 23.22 17.12 -26.98
CA PRO A 299 24.40 17.39 -26.16
C PRO A 299 24.89 16.17 -25.35
N ARG A 300 26.21 15.95 -25.32
CA ARG A 300 26.87 14.78 -24.68
C ARG A 300 26.64 14.70 -23.16
N ASP A 301 26.34 15.81 -22.50
CA ASP A 301 26.00 15.93 -21.09
C ASP A 301 24.60 15.38 -20.78
N VAL A 302 23.72 15.30 -21.77
CA VAL A 302 22.35 14.77 -21.60
C VAL A 302 22.20 13.30 -22.03
N ASP A 303 23.20 12.76 -22.72
CA ASP A 303 23.26 11.34 -23.13
C ASP A 303 23.06 10.33 -21.99
N ALA A 304 23.48 10.68 -20.77
CA ALA A 304 23.40 9.81 -19.58
C ALA A 304 22.03 9.84 -18.89
N ARG A 305 21.08 10.62 -19.41
CA ARG A 305 19.75 10.76 -18.84
C ARG A 305 18.96 9.46 -18.97
N ARG A 306 18.36 8.98 -17.87
CA ARG A 306 17.44 7.84 -17.87
C ARG A 306 16.15 8.20 -18.61
N ILE A 307 15.66 7.30 -19.47
CA ILE A 307 14.40 7.47 -20.20
C ILE A 307 13.42 6.40 -19.75
N SER A 308 12.15 6.77 -19.59
CA SER A 308 11.10 5.80 -19.30
C SER A 308 10.90 4.84 -20.48
N SER A 309 10.51 3.59 -20.20
CA SER A 309 10.28 2.60 -21.26
C SER A 309 9.15 3.03 -22.22
N SER A 310 8.17 3.80 -21.73
CA SER A 310 7.08 4.35 -22.55
C SER A 310 7.56 5.43 -23.51
N ASP A 311 8.42 6.35 -23.06
CA ASP A 311 8.94 7.43 -23.90
C ASP A 311 9.92 6.88 -24.94
N ALA A 312 10.73 5.88 -24.55
CA ALA A 312 11.57 5.14 -25.49
C ALA A 312 10.74 4.45 -26.58
N LEU A 313 9.67 3.74 -26.21
CA LEU A 313 8.77 3.08 -27.17
C LEU A 313 8.05 4.09 -28.08
N ALA A 314 7.55 5.19 -27.50
CA ALA A 314 6.91 6.27 -28.25
C ALA A 314 7.89 6.90 -29.26
N THR A 315 9.14 7.11 -28.85
CA THR A 315 10.22 7.62 -29.71
C THR A 315 10.52 6.67 -30.86
N VAL A 316 10.69 5.38 -30.59
CA VAL A 316 10.96 4.37 -31.64
C VAL A 316 9.77 4.21 -32.60
N THR A 317 8.55 4.34 -32.10
CA THR A 317 7.31 4.28 -32.89
C THR A 317 7.15 5.53 -33.75
N ALA A 318 7.40 6.72 -33.19
CA ALA A 318 7.41 7.99 -33.92
C ALA A 318 8.46 7.98 -35.03
N ALA A 319 9.67 7.47 -34.75
CA ALA A 319 10.70 7.26 -35.77
C ALA A 319 10.21 6.30 -36.87
N ASP A 320 9.49 5.23 -36.53
CA ASP A 320 8.90 4.31 -37.53
C ASP A 320 7.88 5.02 -38.43
N MET A 321 6.99 5.79 -37.82
CA MET A 321 5.96 6.54 -38.56
C MET A 321 6.57 7.59 -39.48
N LEU A 322 7.58 8.31 -39.00
CA LEU A 322 8.34 9.27 -39.81
C LEU A 322 8.97 8.59 -41.02
N LEU A 323 9.69 7.50 -40.82
CA LEU A 323 10.40 6.80 -41.90
C LEU A 323 9.46 6.18 -42.93
N ARG A 324 8.26 5.73 -42.53
CA ARG A 324 7.25 5.19 -43.46
C ARG A 324 6.65 6.23 -44.39
N ASN A 325 6.62 7.49 -43.95
CA ASN A 325 6.07 8.61 -44.70
C ASN A 325 7.12 9.28 -45.61
N VAL A 326 8.35 8.77 -45.63
CA VAL A 326 9.38 9.25 -46.55
C VAL A 326 9.16 8.61 -47.92
N PRO A 327 9.02 9.39 -49.00
CA PRO A 327 8.90 8.83 -50.35
C PRO A 327 10.16 8.02 -50.72
N THR A 328 9.95 6.87 -51.35
CA THR A 328 11.00 5.97 -51.88
C THR A 328 11.99 6.69 -52.82
N PRO A 329 13.23 6.19 -52.95
CA PRO A 329 14.40 7.00 -53.25
C PRO A 329 14.35 7.63 -54.65
N SER A 330 14.11 8.94 -54.68
CA SER A 330 14.80 9.84 -55.61
C SER A 330 16.23 10.02 -55.09
N ALA A 331 17.21 10.29 -55.96
CA ALA A 331 18.66 10.32 -55.68
C ALA A 331 19.14 11.40 -54.67
N THR A 332 18.26 11.89 -53.80
CA THR A 332 18.50 12.98 -52.87
C THR A 332 18.74 12.45 -51.45
N PRO A 333 19.78 12.93 -50.75
CA PRO A 333 20.13 12.45 -49.42
C PRO A 333 19.04 12.79 -48.41
N ILE A 334 18.63 11.79 -47.64
CA ILE A 334 17.68 11.94 -46.54
C ILE A 334 18.49 12.13 -45.26
N THR A 335 18.26 13.22 -44.54
CA THR A 335 18.94 13.50 -43.27
C THR A 335 17.95 13.37 -42.12
N VAL A 336 18.23 12.49 -41.17
CA VAL A 336 17.49 12.42 -39.91
C VAL A 336 18.28 13.17 -38.86
N ARG A 337 17.74 14.28 -38.37
CA ARG A 337 18.32 15.07 -37.29
C ARG A 337 17.57 14.78 -36.00
N VAL A 338 18.30 14.38 -34.97
CA VAL A 338 17.75 14.28 -33.62
C VAL A 338 18.29 15.44 -32.80
N SER A 339 17.38 16.26 -32.28
CA SER A 339 17.71 17.39 -31.41
C SER A 339 16.90 17.29 -30.12
N MET A 340 17.35 17.98 -29.09
CA MET A 340 16.65 18.01 -27.82
C MET A 340 16.48 19.47 -27.39
N ASP A 341 15.24 19.84 -27.10
CA ASP A 341 14.83 21.18 -26.68
C ASP A 341 14.15 21.06 -25.32
N GLY A 342 14.89 21.41 -24.26
CA GLY A 342 14.50 21.17 -22.88
C GLY A 342 14.24 19.68 -22.61
N ASN A 343 12.97 19.33 -22.43
CA ASN A 343 12.52 17.96 -22.13
C ASN A 343 11.87 17.24 -23.31
N ALA A 344 11.92 17.83 -24.50
CA ALA A 344 11.37 17.22 -25.71
C ALA A 344 12.50 16.75 -26.62
N LEU A 345 12.44 15.48 -27.02
CA LEU A 345 13.24 14.94 -28.10
C LEU A 345 12.52 15.22 -29.42
N THR A 346 13.16 15.93 -30.33
CA THR A 346 12.61 16.22 -31.65
C THR A 346 13.36 15.41 -32.68
N LEU A 347 12.62 14.60 -33.45
CA LEU A 347 13.14 13.88 -34.60
C LEU A 347 12.67 14.59 -35.87
N ASP A 348 13.61 15.15 -36.60
CA ASP A 348 13.38 15.81 -37.87
C ASP A 348 13.88 14.94 -39.00
N VAL A 349 13.03 14.66 -39.98
CA VAL A 349 13.43 14.03 -41.24
C VAL A 349 13.41 15.11 -42.33
N VAL A 350 14.60 15.46 -42.80
CA VAL A 350 14.81 16.46 -43.82
C VAL A 350 15.11 15.76 -45.14
N THR A 351 14.30 16.05 -46.16
CA THR A 351 14.53 15.63 -47.55
C THR A 351 14.62 16.88 -48.43
N ALA A 352 15.17 16.76 -49.64
CA ALA A 352 15.30 17.92 -50.55
C ALA A 352 13.96 18.52 -50.99
N ALA A 353 12.86 17.76 -50.91
CA ALA A 353 11.54 18.17 -51.36
C ALA A 353 10.57 18.52 -50.22
N ASN A 354 10.83 18.06 -48.99
CA ASN A 354 9.93 18.23 -47.86
C ASN A 354 10.65 18.10 -46.51
N GLN A 355 10.20 18.84 -45.50
CA GLN A 355 10.67 18.77 -44.12
C GLN A 355 9.53 18.28 -43.22
N ASN A 356 9.67 17.06 -42.68
CA ASN A 356 8.72 16.50 -41.73
C ASN A 356 9.39 16.36 -40.36
N SER A 357 8.78 16.92 -39.33
CA SER A 357 9.25 16.81 -37.94
C SER A 357 8.21 16.12 -37.06
N ILE A 358 8.68 15.26 -36.15
CA ILE A 358 7.87 14.79 -35.03
C ILE A 358 8.60 15.12 -33.73
N ARG A 359 7.89 15.84 -32.86
CA ARG A 359 8.35 16.16 -31.51
C ARG A 359 7.76 15.16 -30.52
N VAL A 360 8.63 14.45 -29.81
CA VAL A 360 8.28 13.50 -28.75
C VAL A 360 8.69 14.12 -27.41
N SER A 361 7.72 14.50 -26.59
CA SER A 361 7.99 15.00 -25.23
C SER A 361 8.42 13.84 -24.33
N LEU A 362 9.58 13.96 -23.67
CA LEU A 362 10.13 12.96 -22.74
C LEU A 362 9.68 13.19 -21.28
N ASP A 363 8.62 14.00 -21.06
CA ASP A 363 8.21 14.43 -19.71
C ASP A 363 6.77 14.10 -19.34
N ARG A 364 6.17 13.07 -19.95
CA ARG A 364 4.91 12.56 -19.39
C ARG A 364 5.24 11.70 -18.17
N GLU A 365 5.28 12.34 -16.99
CA GLU A 365 4.87 11.62 -15.79
C GLU A 365 3.56 10.88 -16.10
N PRO A 366 3.44 9.58 -15.76
CA PRO A 366 2.30 8.76 -16.18
C PRO A 366 0.97 9.11 -15.46
N ARG A 367 0.73 10.37 -15.06
CA ARG A 367 -0.45 10.77 -14.29
C ARG A 367 -1.14 12.09 -14.64
N ALA A 368 -0.62 12.95 -15.53
CA ALA A 368 -1.20 14.29 -15.72
C ALA A 368 -2.06 14.50 -17.00
N ALA A 369 -2.18 13.53 -17.91
CA ALA A 369 -2.90 13.72 -19.18
C ALA A 369 -4.43 13.49 -19.12
N ALA A 370 -5.04 13.39 -17.92
CA ALA A 370 -6.48 13.20 -17.77
C ALA A 370 -7.28 14.50 -17.50
N LEU A 371 -6.66 15.69 -17.55
CA LEU A 371 -7.35 16.93 -17.12
C LEU A 371 -7.14 18.19 -17.98
N GLU A 372 -6.43 18.13 -19.12
CA GLU A 372 -6.32 19.28 -20.03
C GLU A 372 -6.72 18.91 -21.47
N ALA A 373 -7.92 18.35 -21.60
CA ALA A 373 -8.68 18.35 -22.84
C ALA A 373 -10.09 18.90 -22.56
N GLN A 374 -10.14 20.18 -22.17
CA GLN A 374 -11.34 21.01 -22.31
C GLN A 374 -10.91 22.48 -22.41
N VAL A 375 -11.28 23.10 -23.53
CA VAL A 375 -11.25 24.53 -23.85
C VAL A 375 -9.87 25.14 -24.17
N SER A 376 -9.47 25.09 -25.45
CA SER A 376 -9.77 26.17 -26.40
C SER A 376 -9.59 25.69 -27.84
#